data_AF-A0A351A0R5-F1
#
_entry.id   AF-A0A351A0R5-F1
#
_cell.length_a   1.000
_cell.length_b   1.000
_cell.length_c   1.000
_cell.angle_alpha   90.00
_cell.angle_beta   90.00
_cell.angle_gamma   90.00
#
_symmetry.space_group_name_H-M   'P 1'
#
loop_
_entity.id
_entity.type
_entity.pdbx_description
1 polymer ?
#
loop_
_entity_poly.entity_id
_entity_poly.type
_entity_poly.pdbx_seq_one_letter_code
_entity_poly.pdbx_strand_id
1 'polypeptide(L)'
;VSSGGEFHKAAAIPTWVMMVGALGIALGLALFGPKVIRTVGSEITELDQMRAYCIAMAATITVIIASQFGLPVSSTHIAVGGVFGVGFLREYLKSNYDRMLAEIKAHHPEGDLAAIEAFVQRFEKASVEEKGAMLADLKERSKAAQDPAHFSKGERKGLKKVYRRELVKRSQLLRIAAAWVITVPASGLMAAILFFTIRGMMLQ
;
A
#
# COMPACT_ATOMS: atom_id res chain seq x y z
N VAL A 1 -3.10 41.75 31.54
CA VAL A 1 -3.96 41.23 30.45
C VAL A 1 -3.10 40.38 29.55
N SER A 2 -3.62 39.20 29.20
CA SER A 2 -2.93 37.97 28.78
C SER A 2 -2.01 38.08 27.56
N SER A 3 -0.87 37.39 27.62
CA SER A 3 -0.08 36.97 26.45
C SER A 3 -0.85 35.89 25.67
N GLY A 4 -1.35 36.22 24.48
CA GLY A 4 -1.96 35.28 23.53
C GLY A 4 -1.25 35.38 22.19
N GLY A 5 -0.72 34.26 21.70
CA GLY A 5 0.30 34.19 20.65
C GLY A 5 -0.10 34.72 19.28
N GLU A 6 0.87 35.38 18.65
CA GLU A 6 0.88 35.69 17.22
C GLU A 6 1.16 34.42 16.40
N PHE A 7 0.12 33.62 16.15
CA PHE A 7 0.12 32.68 15.04
C PHE A 7 -0.78 33.23 13.93
N HIS A 8 -0.21 33.37 12.73
CA HIS A 8 -0.85 33.77 11.47
C HIS A 8 -1.16 35.27 11.25
N LYS A 9 -0.14 36.07 10.97
CA LYS A 9 -0.24 37.05 9.87
C LYS A 9 0.38 36.43 8.62
N ALA A 10 -0.40 35.62 7.91
CA ALA A 10 -0.05 35.22 6.56
C ALA A 10 0.04 36.50 5.72
N ALA A 11 1.23 36.81 5.19
CA ALA A 11 1.37 37.83 4.16
C ALA A 11 0.43 37.46 3.01
N ALA A 12 -0.47 38.37 2.62
CA ALA A 12 -1.37 38.15 1.51
C ALA A 12 -0.55 37.84 0.25
N ILE A 13 -0.62 36.61 -0.24
CA ILE A 13 0.15 36.16 -1.39
C ILE A 13 -0.40 36.89 -2.63
N PRO A 14 0.42 37.61 -3.40
CA PRO A 14 -0.05 38.30 -4.59
C PRO A 14 -0.64 37.33 -5.62
N THR A 15 -1.73 37.74 -6.28
CA THR A 15 -2.45 36.89 -7.24
C THR A 15 -1.58 36.43 -8.42
N TRP A 16 -0.62 37.26 -8.85
CA TRP A 16 0.33 36.90 -9.90
C TRP A 16 1.24 35.72 -9.50
N VAL A 17 1.64 35.63 -8.22
CA VAL A 17 2.46 34.52 -7.71
C VAL A 17 1.66 33.22 -7.74
N MET A 18 0.38 33.27 -7.36
CA MET A 18 -0.51 32.11 -7.45
C MET A 18 -0.71 31.65 -8.89
N MET A 19 -0.87 32.58 -9.83
CA MET A 19 -1.01 32.26 -11.26
C MET A 19 0.24 31.61 -11.84
N VAL A 20 1.43 32.14 -11.53
CA VAL A 20 2.71 31.55 -11.94
C VAL A 20 2.89 30.16 -11.33
N GLY A 21 2.54 29.98 -10.05
CA GLY A 21 2.58 28.68 -9.38
C GLY A 21 1.63 27.66 -10.02
N ALA A 22 0.39 28.05 -10.31
CA ALA A 22 -0.61 27.20 -10.95
C ALA A 22 -0.18 26.78 -12.37
N LEU A 23 0.33 27.72 -13.18
CA LEU A 23 0.86 27.44 -14.51
C LEU A 23 2.09 26.52 -14.45
N GLY A 24 3.00 26.75 -13.51
CA GLY A 24 4.18 25.91 -13.32
C GLY A 24 3.82 24.46 -12.94
N ILE A 25 2.86 24.28 -12.04
CA ILE A 25 2.34 22.95 -11.67
C ILE A 25 1.67 22.28 -12.88
N ALA A 26 0.82 23.00 -13.61
CA ALA A 26 0.12 22.49 -14.79
C ALA A 26 1.10 22.04 -15.90
N LEU A 27 2.11 22.87 -16.21
CA LEU A 27 3.16 22.55 -17.16
C LEU A 27 4.03 21.36 -16.71
N GLY A 28 4.42 21.32 -15.43
CA GLY A 28 5.19 20.21 -14.87
C GLY A 28 4.44 18.88 -14.95
N LEU A 29 3.14 18.89 -14.63
CA LEU A 29 2.24 17.73 -14.79
C LEU A 29 2.05 17.34 -16.26
N ALA A 30 1.93 18.30 -17.18
CA ALA A 30 1.80 17.99 -18.60
C ALA A 30 3.06 17.30 -19.17
N LEU A 31 4.25 17.78 -18.78
CA LEU A 31 5.53 17.26 -19.28
C LEU A 31 5.92 15.92 -18.65
N PHE A 32 5.82 15.78 -17.32
CA PHE A 32 6.33 14.61 -16.59
C PHE A 32 5.22 13.72 -15.99
N GLY A 33 4.00 14.21 -15.92
CA GLY A 33 2.86 13.48 -15.36
C GLY A 33 2.58 12.13 -16.04
N PRO A 34 2.57 12.01 -17.39
CA PRO A 34 2.32 10.74 -18.05
C PRO A 34 3.31 9.64 -17.67
N LYS A 35 4.58 10.00 -17.43
CA LYS A 35 5.63 9.05 -17.01
C LYS A 35 5.40 8.60 -15.56
N VAL A 36 5.13 9.53 -14.66
CA VAL A 36 4.84 9.23 -13.25
C VAL A 36 3.56 8.41 -13.10
N ILE A 37 2.48 8.77 -13.82
CA ILE A 37 1.20 8.04 -13.80
C ILE A 37 1.39 6.61 -14.29
N ARG A 38 2.18 6.40 -15.36
CA ARG A 38 2.49 5.04 -15.84
C ARG A 38 3.32 4.25 -14.84
N THR A 39 4.38 4.83 -14.28
CA THR A 39 5.23 4.14 -13.30
C THR A 39 4.46 3.77 -12.02
N VAL A 40 3.68 4.70 -11.46
CA VAL A 40 2.84 4.45 -10.28
C VAL A 40 1.71 3.47 -10.59
N GLY A 41 1.13 3.55 -11.79
CA GLY A 41 0.06 2.68 -12.25
C GLY A 41 0.50 1.25 -12.55
N SER A 42 1.75 1.02 -12.96
CA SER A 42 2.29 -0.32 -13.27
C SER A 42 3.06 -0.97 -12.12
N GLU A 43 3.74 -0.20 -11.26
CA GLU A 43 4.67 -0.77 -10.26
C GLU A 43 4.07 -1.07 -8.89
N ILE A 44 2.94 -0.44 -8.52
CA ILE A 44 2.53 -0.49 -7.11
C ILE A 44 1.75 -1.75 -6.76
N THR A 45 0.85 -2.29 -7.60
CA THR A 45 0.16 -3.60 -7.41
C THR A 45 -0.95 -3.81 -8.46
N GLU A 46 -1.33 -5.06 -8.79
CA GLU A 46 -2.70 -5.38 -9.21
C GLU A 46 -3.68 -5.19 -8.03
N LEU A 47 -3.99 -3.94 -7.70
CA LEU A 47 -5.06 -3.58 -6.78
C LEU A 47 -6.33 -3.42 -7.62
N ASP A 48 -7.32 -4.26 -7.33
CA ASP A 48 -8.69 -4.14 -7.84
C ASP A 48 -9.17 -2.67 -7.81
N GLN A 49 -9.80 -2.19 -8.89
CA GLN A 49 -10.19 -0.78 -9.12
C GLN A 49 -10.85 -0.14 -7.89
N MET A 50 -11.67 -0.94 -7.19
CA MET A 50 -12.36 -0.55 -5.96
C MET A 50 -11.41 -0.14 -4.83
N ARG A 51 -10.27 -0.81 -4.69
CA ARG A 51 -9.29 -0.51 -3.64
C ARG A 51 -8.50 0.74 -3.94
N ALA A 52 -8.11 0.94 -5.20
CA ALA A 52 -7.49 2.18 -5.64
C ALA A 52 -8.41 3.38 -5.40
N TYR A 53 -9.71 3.21 -5.67
CA TYR A 53 -10.73 4.21 -5.37
C TYR A 53 -10.84 4.50 -3.86
N CYS A 54 -10.88 3.47 -3.00
CA CYS A 54 -10.89 3.66 -1.54
C CYS A 54 -9.65 4.43 -1.04
N ILE A 55 -8.47 4.12 -1.57
CA ILE A 55 -7.22 4.81 -1.21
C ILE A 55 -7.27 6.28 -1.64
N ALA A 56 -7.69 6.55 -2.88
CA ALA A 56 -7.81 7.90 -3.42
C ALA A 56 -8.83 8.75 -2.65
N MET A 57 -9.98 8.16 -2.30
CA MET A 57 -11.00 8.83 -1.48
C MET A 57 -10.50 9.14 -0.08
N ALA A 58 -9.87 8.18 0.59
CA ALA A 58 -9.28 8.39 1.92
C ALA A 58 -8.22 9.50 1.89
N ALA A 59 -7.36 9.50 0.87
CA ALA A 59 -6.35 10.53 0.69
C ALA A 59 -6.98 11.91 0.45
N THR A 60 -7.98 12.00 -0.42
CA THR A 60 -8.67 13.24 -0.76
C THR A 60 -9.38 13.84 0.45
N ILE A 61 -10.13 13.02 1.21
CA ILE A 61 -10.81 13.46 2.43
C ILE A 61 -9.79 14.00 3.44
N THR A 62 -8.68 13.28 3.64
CA THR A 62 -7.62 13.71 4.57
C THR A 62 -7.01 15.05 4.16
N VAL A 63 -6.72 15.24 2.86
CA VAL A 63 -6.18 16.50 2.34
C VAL A 63 -7.16 17.65 2.52
N ILE A 64 -8.45 17.45 2.24
CA ILE A 64 -9.49 18.48 2.42
C ILE A 64 -9.57 18.91 3.88
N ILE A 65 -9.64 17.96 4.81
CA ILE A 65 -9.72 18.25 6.25
C ILE A 65 -8.47 19.01 6.70
N ALA A 66 -7.27 18.53 6.34
CA ALA A 66 -6.02 19.21 6.70
C ALA A 66 -5.94 20.63 6.12
N SER A 67 -6.40 20.82 4.88
CA SER A 67 -6.48 22.12 4.22
C SER A 67 -7.42 23.08 4.94
N GLN A 68 -8.57 22.60 5.44
CA GLN A 68 -9.49 23.40 6.24
C GLN A 68 -8.87 23.87 7.57
N PHE A 69 -7.97 23.08 8.15
CA PHE A 69 -7.20 23.47 9.33
C PHE A 69 -5.96 24.31 9.03
N GLY A 70 -5.66 24.59 7.75
CA GLY A 70 -4.48 25.36 7.33
C GLY A 70 -3.15 24.63 7.60
N LEU A 71 -3.18 23.31 7.83
CA LEU A 71 -1.99 22.53 8.15
C LEU A 71 -1.31 22.05 6.85
N PRO A 72 0.00 22.34 6.65
CA PRO A 72 0.73 21.81 5.52
C PRO A 72 0.96 20.31 5.71
N VAL A 73 0.39 19.48 4.82
CA VAL A 73 0.48 18.02 4.88
C VAL A 73 1.16 17.43 3.66
N SER A 74 1.86 16.31 3.85
CA SER A 74 2.55 15.61 2.77
C SER A 74 1.58 14.66 2.05
N SER A 75 1.28 14.95 0.78
CA SER A 75 0.42 14.11 -0.07
C SER A 75 0.98 12.69 -0.25
N THR A 76 2.30 12.52 -0.26
CA THR A 76 2.96 11.21 -0.31
C THR A 76 2.68 10.38 0.94
N HIS A 77 2.79 10.97 2.13
CA HIS A 77 2.49 10.27 3.39
C HIS A 77 1.03 9.87 3.47
N ILE A 78 0.13 10.73 2.99
CA ILE A 78 -1.30 10.44 2.96
C ILE A 78 -1.59 9.28 2.00
N ALA A 79 -1.05 9.31 0.79
CA ALA A 79 -1.24 8.24 -0.20
C ALA A 79 -0.68 6.90 0.30
N VAL A 80 0.53 6.91 0.86
CA VAL A 80 1.16 5.72 1.44
C VAL A 80 0.37 5.22 2.66
N GLY A 81 -0.12 6.11 3.51
CA GLY A 81 -1.02 5.79 4.62
C GLY A 81 -2.32 5.10 4.17
N GLY A 82 -2.94 5.56 3.08
CA GLY A 82 -4.11 4.92 2.49
C GLY A 82 -3.81 3.51 1.96
N VAL A 83 -2.69 3.32 1.27
CA VAL A 83 -2.21 2.00 0.82
C VAL A 83 -2.00 1.08 2.03
N PHE A 84 -1.36 1.60 3.09
CA PHE A 84 -1.17 0.86 4.33
C PHE A 84 -2.49 0.46 4.99
N GLY A 85 -3.45 1.38 5.09
CA GLY A 85 -4.76 1.10 5.70
C GLY A 85 -5.50 -0.04 5.00
N VAL A 86 -5.53 -0.04 3.67
CA VAL A 86 -6.14 -1.13 2.89
C VAL A 86 -5.34 -2.43 3.03
N GLY A 87 -4.01 -2.37 3.09
CA GLY A 87 -3.13 -3.51 3.33
C GLY A 87 -3.36 -4.16 4.70
N PHE A 88 -3.41 -3.37 5.76
CA PHE A 88 -3.67 -3.85 7.13
C PHE A 88 -5.09 -4.39 7.30
N LEU A 89 -6.10 -3.73 6.74
CA LEU A 89 -7.49 -4.22 6.80
C LEU A 89 -7.61 -5.60 6.14
N ARG A 90 -6.91 -5.82 5.02
CA ARG A 90 -6.87 -7.13 4.34
C ARG A 90 -6.21 -8.21 5.20
N GLU A 91 -5.13 -7.87 5.90
CA GLU A 91 -4.41 -8.79 6.79
C GLU A 91 -5.23 -9.09 8.05
N TYR A 92 -5.90 -8.09 8.62
CA TYR A 92 -6.82 -8.29 9.75
C TYR A 92 -7.97 -9.23 9.37
N LEU A 93 -8.60 -9.01 8.21
CA LEU A 93 -9.60 -9.91 7.64
C LEU A 93 -9.02 -11.28 7.20
N LYS A 94 -7.69 -11.42 7.12
CA LYS A 94 -6.99 -12.70 6.89
C LYS A 94 -6.88 -13.48 8.18
N SER A 95 -6.28 -12.86 9.21
CA SER A 95 -6.00 -13.50 10.49
C SER A 95 -7.26 -13.99 11.19
N ASN A 96 -8.36 -13.23 11.15
CA ASN A 96 -9.63 -13.68 11.71
C ASN A 96 -10.22 -14.89 10.96
N TYR A 97 -9.95 -15.02 9.66
CA TYR A 97 -10.43 -16.13 8.85
C TYR A 97 -9.60 -17.40 9.06
N ASP A 98 -8.28 -17.26 9.24
CA ASP A 98 -7.37 -18.36 9.54
C ASP A 98 -7.65 -18.94 10.94
N ARG A 99 -8.04 -18.09 11.90
CA ARG A 99 -8.50 -18.52 13.23
C ARG A 99 -9.81 -19.33 13.15
N MET A 100 -10.75 -18.88 12.31
CA MET A 100 -12.00 -19.61 12.04
C MET A 100 -11.73 -20.94 11.31
N LEU A 101 -10.73 -21.00 10.42
CA LEU A 101 -10.34 -22.24 9.74
C LEU A 101 -9.61 -23.22 10.67
N ALA A 102 -8.78 -22.73 11.58
CA ALA A 102 -8.16 -23.54 12.63
C ALA A 102 -9.20 -24.13 13.58
N GLU A 103 -10.23 -23.35 13.91
CA GLU A 103 -11.37 -23.79 14.73
C GLU A 103 -12.21 -24.87 14.01
N ILE A 104 -12.39 -24.76 12.68
CA ILE A 104 -13.05 -25.80 11.86
C ILE A 104 -12.19 -27.07 11.76
N LYS A 105 -10.87 -26.95 11.57
CA LYS A 105 -9.95 -28.10 11.52
C LYS A 105 -9.82 -28.83 12.87
N ALA A 106 -9.89 -28.11 13.99
CA ALA A 106 -9.88 -28.70 15.32
C ALA A 106 -11.07 -29.64 15.58
N HIS A 107 -12.14 -29.53 14.78
CA HIS A 107 -13.32 -30.41 14.85
C HIS A 107 -13.28 -31.61 13.87
N HIS A 108 -12.16 -31.89 13.16
CA HIS A 108 -12.01 -33.00 12.21
C HIS A 108 -10.81 -33.92 12.56
N PRO A 109 -11.00 -35.05 13.28
CA PRO A 109 -9.89 -35.89 13.76
C PRO A 109 -9.43 -37.05 12.85
N GLU A 110 -10.14 -37.45 11.78
CA GLU A 110 -9.95 -38.80 11.20
C GLU A 110 -9.79 -38.89 9.67
N GLY A 111 -8.76 -38.27 9.07
CA GLY A 111 -8.48 -38.50 7.65
C GLY A 111 -7.13 -38.00 7.13
N ASP A 112 -6.17 -38.93 7.04
CA ASP A 112 -4.94 -38.92 6.24
C ASP A 112 -4.13 -37.61 6.16
N LEU A 113 -3.53 -37.23 7.29
CA LEU A 113 -2.62 -36.07 7.42
C LEU A 113 -1.51 -36.04 6.37
N ALA A 114 -1.01 -37.20 5.93
CA ALA A 114 0.13 -37.30 5.02
C ALA A 114 -0.18 -36.79 3.60
N ALA A 115 -1.37 -37.07 3.08
CA ALA A 115 -1.81 -36.61 1.76
C ALA A 115 -2.06 -35.09 1.74
N ILE A 116 -2.61 -34.56 2.85
CA ILE A 116 -2.86 -33.12 3.03
C ILE A 116 -1.53 -32.37 3.12
N GLU A 117 -0.57 -32.89 3.87
CA GLU A 117 0.73 -32.26 4.09
C GLU A 117 1.56 -32.23 2.80
N ALA A 118 1.55 -33.30 2.02
CA ALA A 118 2.20 -33.36 0.71
C ALA A 118 1.60 -32.36 -0.30
N PHE A 119 0.27 -32.21 -0.31
CA PHE A 119 -0.41 -31.23 -1.16
C PHE A 119 -0.09 -29.79 -0.74
N VAL A 120 -0.11 -29.50 0.57
CA VAL A 120 0.21 -28.17 1.11
C VAL A 120 1.65 -27.77 0.77
N GLN A 121 2.63 -28.67 0.96
CA GLN A 121 4.03 -28.38 0.60
C GLN A 121 4.22 -28.09 -0.90
N ARG A 122 3.51 -28.82 -1.76
CA ARG A 122 3.57 -28.61 -3.21
C ARG A 122 2.88 -27.31 -3.62
N PHE A 123 1.78 -26.98 -2.96
CA PHE A 123 1.04 -25.75 -3.16
C PHE A 123 1.83 -24.51 -2.71
N GLU A 124 2.62 -24.61 -1.64
CA GLU A 124 3.48 -23.51 -1.19
C GLU A 124 4.62 -23.21 -2.17
N LYS A 125 5.25 -24.26 -2.74
CA LYS A 125 6.42 -24.13 -3.63
C LYS A 125 6.10 -23.76 -5.08
N ALA A 126 4.85 -23.89 -5.52
CA ALA A 126 4.44 -23.63 -6.90
C ALA A 126 4.43 -22.13 -7.25
N SER A 127 4.60 -21.79 -8.53
CA SER A 127 4.41 -20.42 -9.04
C SER A 127 2.93 -20.01 -9.03
N VAL A 128 2.65 -18.71 -9.20
CA VAL A 128 1.29 -18.16 -9.13
C VAL A 128 0.37 -18.83 -10.17
N GLU A 129 0.76 -18.94 -11.44
CA GLU A 129 -0.07 -19.63 -12.43
C GLU A 129 -0.30 -21.11 -12.09
N GLU A 130 0.73 -21.81 -11.58
CA GLU A 130 0.65 -23.23 -11.21
C GLU A 130 -0.27 -23.47 -10.00
N LYS A 131 -0.25 -22.59 -9.00
CA LYS A 131 -1.21 -22.65 -7.87
C LYS A 131 -2.65 -22.55 -8.38
N GLY A 132 -2.89 -21.72 -9.39
CA GLY A 132 -4.20 -21.61 -10.05
C GLY A 132 -4.65 -22.91 -10.73
N ALA A 133 -3.75 -23.55 -11.47
CA ALA A 133 -4.00 -24.82 -12.15
C ALA A 133 -4.24 -25.98 -11.16
N MET A 134 -3.44 -26.06 -10.09
CA MET A 134 -3.60 -27.09 -9.04
C MET A 134 -4.96 -27.00 -8.35
N LEU A 135 -5.50 -25.80 -8.15
CA LEU A 135 -6.84 -25.60 -7.56
C LEU A 135 -7.98 -25.99 -8.49
N ALA A 136 -7.79 -25.80 -9.81
CA ALA A 136 -8.75 -26.23 -10.81
C ALA A 136 -8.81 -27.77 -10.86
N ASP A 137 -7.64 -28.42 -10.89
CA ASP A 137 -7.49 -29.87 -10.88
C ASP A 137 -8.07 -30.49 -9.59
N LEU A 138 -7.79 -29.90 -8.41
CA LEU A 138 -8.36 -30.34 -7.13
C LEU A 138 -9.90 -30.27 -7.11
N LYS A 139 -10.47 -29.24 -7.74
CA LYS A 139 -11.93 -29.07 -7.83
C LYS A 139 -12.57 -30.12 -8.74
N GLU A 140 -11.86 -30.52 -9.79
CA GLU A 140 -12.30 -31.48 -10.80
C GLU A 140 -12.24 -32.91 -10.25
N ARG A 141 -11.12 -33.31 -9.62
CA ARG A 141 -10.94 -34.62 -8.99
C ARG A 141 -11.92 -34.88 -7.84
N SER A 142 -12.22 -33.84 -7.06
CA SER A 142 -13.20 -33.92 -5.97
C SER A 142 -14.66 -33.98 -6.46
N LYS A 143 -14.97 -33.53 -7.68
CA LYS A 143 -16.27 -33.80 -8.32
C LYS A 143 -16.40 -35.26 -8.78
N ALA A 144 -15.29 -35.88 -9.18
CA ALA A 144 -15.23 -37.26 -9.64
C ALA A 144 -15.13 -38.31 -8.51
N ALA A 145 -15.20 -37.88 -7.23
CA ALA A 145 -15.01 -38.73 -6.04
C ALA A 145 -13.66 -39.50 -6.01
N GLN A 146 -12.66 -39.01 -6.75
CA GLN A 146 -11.29 -39.58 -6.83
C GLN A 146 -10.27 -38.69 -6.11
N ASP A 147 -10.70 -37.97 -5.08
CA ASP A 147 -9.81 -37.08 -4.32
C ASP A 147 -9.15 -37.88 -3.19
N PRO A 148 -7.85 -38.22 -3.29
CA PRO A 148 -7.17 -39.06 -2.29
C PRO A 148 -7.11 -38.42 -0.90
N ALA A 149 -7.35 -37.11 -0.77
CA ALA A 149 -7.33 -36.36 0.49
C ALA A 149 -8.73 -35.91 0.97
N HIS A 150 -9.81 -36.27 0.25
CA HIS A 150 -11.19 -35.94 0.63
C HIS A 150 -11.46 -34.46 0.99
N PHE A 151 -10.92 -33.51 0.23
CA PHE A 151 -11.10 -32.09 0.54
C PHE A 151 -12.57 -31.62 0.46
N SER A 152 -13.09 -31.10 1.56
CA SER A 152 -14.41 -30.48 1.64
C SER A 152 -14.53 -29.28 0.69
N LYS A 153 -15.77 -28.95 0.28
CA LYS A 153 -16.07 -27.73 -0.51
C LYS A 153 -15.55 -26.47 0.19
N GLY A 154 -15.49 -26.46 1.52
CA GLY A 154 -14.94 -25.36 2.32
C GLY A 154 -13.42 -25.20 2.18
N GLU A 155 -12.69 -26.30 2.16
CA GLU A 155 -11.22 -26.34 2.12
C GLU A 155 -10.68 -25.93 0.75
N ARG A 156 -11.34 -26.40 -0.32
CA ARG A 156 -11.10 -25.95 -1.70
C ARG A 156 -11.29 -24.43 -1.84
N LYS A 157 -12.26 -23.86 -1.14
CA LYS A 157 -12.53 -22.41 -1.14
C LYS A 157 -11.47 -21.64 -0.35
N GLY A 158 -10.93 -22.25 0.71
CA GLY A 158 -9.81 -21.73 1.51
C GLY A 158 -8.49 -21.65 0.71
N LEU A 159 -8.08 -22.75 0.09
CA LEU A 159 -6.89 -22.83 -0.76
C LEU A 159 -6.93 -21.84 -1.93
N LYS A 160 -8.10 -21.69 -2.59
CA LYS A 160 -8.33 -20.68 -3.63
C LYS A 160 -8.22 -19.24 -3.12
N LYS A 161 -8.46 -19.02 -1.82
CA LYS A 161 -8.37 -17.70 -1.17
C LYS A 161 -6.93 -17.39 -0.74
N VAL A 162 -6.11 -18.40 -0.40
CA VAL A 162 -4.68 -18.27 -0.11
C VAL A 162 -3.90 -17.88 -1.37
N TYR A 163 -4.20 -18.52 -2.51
CA TYR A 163 -3.68 -18.13 -3.83
C TYR A 163 -3.87 -16.63 -4.12
N ARG A 164 -5.06 -16.11 -3.81
CA ARG A 164 -5.42 -14.69 -4.01
C ARG A 164 -4.77 -13.75 -2.97
N ARG A 165 -3.94 -14.24 -2.04
CA ARG A 165 -3.41 -13.51 -0.87
C ARG A 165 -1.88 -13.33 -0.83
N GLU A 166 -1.09 -13.87 -1.76
CA GLU A 166 0.38 -13.69 -1.78
C GLU A 166 0.88 -12.35 -2.37
N LEU A 167 -0.02 -11.43 -2.72
CA LEU A 167 0.33 -10.16 -3.37
C LEU A 167 0.61 -8.99 -2.41
N VAL A 168 1.52 -9.14 -1.44
CA VAL A 168 2.20 -7.94 -0.89
C VAL A 168 3.63 -8.30 -0.46
N LYS A 169 4.62 -7.92 -1.27
CA LYS A 169 6.03 -7.98 -0.91
C LYS A 169 6.32 -6.89 0.13
N ARG A 170 6.41 -7.27 1.41
CA ARG A 170 6.79 -6.39 2.52
C ARG A 170 8.14 -5.68 2.31
N SER A 171 8.96 -6.14 1.36
CA SER A 171 10.26 -5.56 1.00
C SER A 171 10.20 -4.21 0.28
N GLN A 172 9.11 -3.88 -0.43
CA GLN A 172 8.98 -2.54 -1.04
C GLN A 172 8.67 -1.46 0.01
N LEU A 173 8.05 -1.86 1.14
CA LEU A 173 7.70 -0.96 2.24
C LEU A 173 8.95 -0.44 2.96
N LEU A 174 9.92 -1.32 3.20
CA LEU A 174 11.19 -0.95 3.83
C LEU A 174 12.03 -0.03 2.93
N ARG A 175 11.93 -0.18 1.60
CA ARG A 175 12.64 0.70 0.64
C ARG A 175 12.10 2.13 0.64
N ILE A 176 10.78 2.32 0.77
CA ILE A 176 10.18 3.65 0.83
C ILE A 176 10.55 4.36 2.15
N ALA A 177 10.48 3.64 3.28
CA ALA A 177 10.87 4.19 4.58
C ALA A 177 12.37 4.57 4.62
N ALA A 178 13.24 3.71 4.07
CA ALA A 178 14.67 4.00 3.96
C ALA A 178 14.95 5.25 3.11
N ALA A 179 14.23 5.44 2.01
CA ALA A 179 14.37 6.63 1.17
C ALA A 179 14.02 7.92 1.94
N TRP A 180 12.98 7.91 2.79
CA TRP A 180 12.61 9.08 3.60
C TRP A 180 13.64 9.40 4.67
N VAL A 181 14.19 8.39 5.34
CA VAL A 181 15.24 8.56 6.35
C VAL A 181 16.51 9.16 5.75
N ILE A 182 16.81 8.89 4.48
CA ILE A 182 18.00 9.40 3.80
C ILE A 182 17.76 10.79 3.20
N THR A 183 16.63 11.00 2.51
CA THR A 183 16.36 12.21 1.74
C THR A 183 16.12 13.46 2.59
N VAL A 184 15.53 13.31 3.78
CA VAL A 184 15.23 14.45 4.66
C VAL A 184 16.51 15.05 5.26
N PRO A 185 17.41 14.29 5.91
CA PRO A 185 18.69 14.82 6.38
C PRO A 185 19.57 15.34 5.25
N ALA A 186 19.61 14.64 4.11
CA ALA A 186 20.40 15.08 2.95
C ALA A 186 19.94 16.46 2.44
N SER A 187 18.62 16.66 2.32
CA SER A 187 18.06 17.96 1.91
C SER A 187 18.36 19.06 2.93
N GLY A 188 18.26 18.75 4.23
CA GLY A 188 18.60 19.68 5.31
C GLY A 188 20.07 20.09 5.31
N LEU A 189 20.97 19.13 5.08
CA LEU A 189 22.41 19.39 5.03
C LEU A 189 22.79 20.21 3.79
N MET A 190 22.19 19.92 2.63
CA MET A 190 22.37 20.71 1.42
C MET A 190 21.86 22.15 1.59
N ALA A 191 20.68 22.33 2.21
CA ALA A 191 20.15 23.65 2.53
C ALA A 191 21.06 24.42 3.51
N ALA A 192 21.60 23.74 4.53
CA ALA A 192 22.54 24.34 5.46
C ALA A 192 23.82 24.82 4.76
N ILE A 193 24.41 24.00 3.88
CA ILE A 193 25.59 24.39 3.09
C ILE A 193 25.30 25.65 2.27
N LEU A 194 24.20 25.67 1.52
CA LEU A 194 23.82 26.82 0.69
C LEU A 194 23.57 28.08 1.53
N PHE A 195 22.95 27.94 2.69
CA PHE A 195 22.71 29.07 3.60
C PHE A 195 24.04 29.65 4.11
N PHE A 196 24.96 28.81 4.58
CA PHE A 196 26.24 29.27 5.11
C PHE A 196 27.16 29.86 4.03
N THR A 197 27.12 29.35 2.79
CA THR A 197 27.88 29.95 1.69
C THR A 197 27.34 31.32 1.31
N ILE A 198 26.03 31.48 1.14
CA ILE A 198 25.41 32.77 0.82
C ILE A 198 25.66 33.77 1.95
N ARG A 199 25.46 33.34 3.21
CA ARG A 199 25.72 34.19 4.38
C ARG A 199 27.20 34.61 4.47
N GLY A 200 28.13 33.71 4.15
CA GLY A 200 29.56 34.01 4.12
C GLY A 200 29.92 35.05 3.05
N MET A 201 29.29 34.99 1.87
CA MET A 201 29.49 35.99 0.81
C MET A 201 28.84 37.34 1.10
N MET A 202 27.73 37.38 1.84
CA MET A 202 27.03 38.63 2.19
C MET A 202 27.61 39.37 3.40
N LEU A 203 28.46 38.70 4.19
CA LEU A 203 29.12 39.28 5.37
C LEU A 203 30.58 39.70 5.09
N GLN A 204 31.03 39.61 3.84
CA GLN A 204 32.28 40.21 3.34
C GLN A 204 31.97 41.53 2.64
#